data_AF-A0A7J4E4J8-F1
#
_entry.id   AF-A0A7J4E4J8-F1
#
_cell.length_a   1.000
_cell.length_b   1.000
_cell.length_c   1.000
_cell.angle_alpha   90.00
_cell.angle_beta   90.00
_cell.angle_gamma   90.00
#
_symmetry.space_group_name_H-M   'P 1'
#
loop_
_entity.id
_entity.type
_entity.pdbx_description
1 polymer ?
#
loop_
_entity_poly.entity_id
_entity_poly.type
_entity_poly.pdbx_seq_one_letter_code
_entity_poly.pdbx_strand_id
1 'polypeptide(L)' 'VDKNCNLYLRLDKQAAFTGKIRVKQEDPIRICAKFKGRGRKELLEAIQRMLREK' A
#
# COMPACT_ATOMS: atom_id res chain seq x y z
N VAL A 1 -6.80 2.56 -0.33
CA VAL A 1 -6.88 3.25 -1.63
C VAL A 1 -7.96 4.31 -1.55
N ASP A 2 -7.65 5.57 -1.89
CA ASP A 2 -8.62 6.67 -1.86
C ASP A 2 -9.40 6.81 -3.19
N LYS A 3 -10.20 7.87 -3.31
CA LYS A 3 -10.97 8.20 -4.51
C LYS A 3 -10.13 8.65 -5.71
N ASN A 4 -8.88 9.05 -5.49
CA ASN A 4 -7.95 9.56 -6.49
C ASN A 4 -6.93 8.50 -6.94
N CYS A 5 -7.19 7.23 -6.63
CA CYS A 5 -6.30 6.10 -6.92
C CYS A 5 -4.93 6.23 -6.23
N ASN A 6 -4.89 6.82 -5.04
CA ASN A 6 -3.73 6.79 -4.15
C ASN A 6 -3.80 5.57 -3.22
N LEU A 7 -2.76 4.74 -3.22
CA LEU A 7 -2.54 3.67 -2.26
C LEU A 7 -1.65 4.19 -1.13
N TYR A 8 -2.21 4.19 0.09
CA TYR A 8 -1.48 4.56 1.30
C TYR A 8 -1.06 3.30 2.05
N LEU A 9 0.22 3.21 2.36
CA LEU A 9 0.80 2.16 3.21
C LEU A 9 1.47 2.82 4.43
N ARG A 10 1.33 2.18 5.58
CA ARG A 10 1.91 2.61 6.85
C ARG A 10 2.87 1.53 7.33
N LEU A 11 4.16 1.72 7.10
CA LEU A 11 5.17 0.75 7.46
C LEU A 11 5.70 0.99 8.88
N ASP A 12 5.96 -0.09 9.60
CA ASP A 12 6.63 -0.05 10.90
C ASP A 12 8.05 0.51 10.74
N LYS A 13 8.32 1.66 11.37
CA LYS A 13 9.61 2.36 11.29
C LYS A 13 10.76 1.51 11.86
N GLN A 14 10.53 0.81 12.98
CA GLN A 14 11.55 0.01 13.65
C GLN A 14 11.85 -1.27 12.87
N ALA A 15 10.82 -1.94 12.36
CA ALA A 15 11.01 -3.11 11.51
C ALA A 15 11.74 -2.74 10.21
N ALA A 16 11.36 -1.63 9.57
CA ALA A 16 11.97 -1.16 8.32
C ALA A 16 13.46 -0.84 8.47
N PHE A 17 13.89 -0.29 9.62
CA PHE A 17 15.30 -0.06 9.93
C PHE A 17 16.13 -1.36 9.89
N THR A 18 15.54 -2.48 10.29
CA THR A 18 16.16 -3.81 10.23
C THR A 18 15.95 -4.54 8.90
N GLY A 19 15.44 -3.86 7.86
CA GLY A 19 15.14 -4.45 6.55
C GLY A 19 13.84 -5.27 6.49
N LYS A 20 13.01 -5.25 7.54
CA LYS A 20 11.74 -5.98 7.58
C LYS A 20 10.58 -5.07 7.19
N ILE A 21 9.75 -5.53 6.25
CA ILE A 21 8.54 -4.81 5.85
C ILE A 21 7.35 -5.33 6.67
N ARG A 22 6.83 -4.49 7.56
CA ARG A 22 5.62 -4.76 8.36
C ARG A 22 4.71 -3.54 8.35
N VAL A 23 3.41 -3.77 8.48
CA VAL A 23 2.40 -2.71 8.59
C VAL A 23 2.12 -2.40 10.06
N LYS A 24 2.17 -1.11 10.43
CA LYS A 24 1.89 -0.63 11.80
C LYS A 24 1.16 0.72 11.76
N GLN A 25 0.30 0.98 12.73
CA GLN A 25 -0.49 2.23 12.78
C GLN A 25 0.22 3.38 13.47
N GLU A 26 1.00 3.09 14.52
CA GLU A 26 1.68 4.08 15.37
C GLU A 26 3.10 4.41 14.85
N ASP A 27 3.44 5.70 14.82
CA ASP A 27 4.66 6.29 14.25
C ASP A 27 5.20 5.60 12.95
N PRO A 28 4.36 5.47 11.89
CA PRO A 28 4.77 4.73 10.71
C PRO A 28 5.55 5.58 9.71
N ILE A 29 6.36 4.92 8.90
CA ILE A 29 6.80 5.47 7.61
C ILE A 29 5.61 5.43 6.66
N ARG A 30 5.17 6.59 6.18
CA ARG A 30 4.01 6.72 5.28
C ARG A 30 4.47 6.69 3.83
N ILE A 31 3.97 5.72 3.07
CA ILE A 31 4.19 5.62 1.63
C ILE A 31 2.87 5.90 0.91
N CYS A 32 2.91 6.76 -0.10
CA CYS A 32 1.80 7.03 -1.00
C CYS A 32 2.22 6.70 -2.43
N ALA A 33 1.53 5.75 -3.06
CA ALA A 33 1.71 5.43 -4.47
C ALA A 33 0.46 5.85 -5.26
N LYS A 34 0.63 6.74 -6.24
CA LYS A 34 -0.46 7.20 -7.12
C LYS A 34 -0.50 6.35 -8.38
N PHE A 35 -1.62 5.68 -8.61
CA PHE A 35 -1.83 4.88 -9.81
C PHE A 35 -2.59 5.71 -10.85
N LYS A 36 -1.94 5.99 -11.98
CA LYS A 36 -2.54 6.70 -13.12
C LYS A 36 -3.19 5.70 -14.08
N GLY A 37 -4.21 6.16 -14.82
CA GLY A 37 -4.76 5.42 -15.96
C GLY A 37 -5.67 4.23 -15.61
N ARG A 38 -6.12 4.09 -14.35
CA ARG A 38 -7.10 3.07 -13.94
C ARG A 38 -8.20 3.68 -13.08
N GLY A 39 -9.41 3.15 -13.21
CA GLY A 39 -10.48 3.41 -12.26
C GLY A 39 -10.18 2.81 -10.89
N ARG A 40 -10.76 3.37 -9.82
CA ARG A 40 -10.58 2.86 -8.45
C ARG A 40 -10.95 1.38 -8.31
N LYS A 41 -12.03 0.95 -8.98
CA LYS A 41 -12.51 -0.43 -8.96
C LYS A 41 -11.47 -1.38 -9.58
N GLU A 42 -11.01 -1.08 -10.78
CA GLU A 42 -9.97 -1.86 -11.49
C GLU A 42 -8.66 -1.94 -10.71
N LEU A 43 -8.27 -0.84 -10.05
CA LEU A 43 -7.09 -0.82 -9.17
C LEU A 43 -7.25 -1.78 -7.99
N LEU A 44 -8.42 -1.76 -7.33
CA LEU A 44 -8.69 -2.67 -6.21
C LEU A 44 -8.71 -4.13 -6.65
N GLU A 45 -9.34 -4.43 -7.79
CA GLU A 45 -9.37 -5.78 -8.36
C GLU A 45 -7.97 -6.28 -8.72
N ALA A 46 -7.14 -5.43 -9.33
CA ALA A 46 -5.76 -5.75 -9.67
C ALA A 46 -4.92 -6.05 -8.41
N ILE A 47 -5.02 -5.21 -7.38
CA ILE A 47 -4.33 -5.43 -6.09
C ILE A 47 -4.79 -6.74 -5.45
N GLN A 48 -6.11 -6.98 -5.41
CA GLN A 48 -6.64 -8.22 -4.85
C GLN A 48 -6.16 -9.47 -5.60
N ARG A 49 -6.08 -9.39 -6.94
CA ARG A 49 -5.52 -10.48 -7.75
C ARG A 49 -4.06 -10.74 -7.40
N MET A 50 -3.23 -9.69 -7.34
CA MET A 50 -1.82 -9.81 -6.96
C MET A 50 -1.60 -10.42 -5.57
N LEU A 51 -2.51 -10.16 -4.62
CA LEU A 51 -2.43 -10.70 -3.26
C LEU A 51 -2.86 -12.18 -3.18
N ARG A 52 -3.69 -12.66 -4.11
CA ARG A 52 -4.12 -14.06 -4.18
C ARG A 52 -3.13 -14.97 -4.91
N GLU A 53 -2.30 -14.40 -5.77
CA GLU A 53 -1.27 -15.11 -6.55
C GLU A 53 0.05 -15.29 -5.78
N LYS A 54 0.07 -14.99 -4.48
CA LYS A 54 1.19 -15.15 -3.56
C LYS A 54 0.86 -16.14 -2.46
#